data_AF-A0A5D4GXI3-F1
#
_entry.id   AF-A0A5D4GXI3-F1
#
_cell.length_a   1.000
_cell.length_b   1.000
_cell.length_c   1.000
_cell.angle_alpha   90.00
_cell.angle_beta   90.00
_cell.angle_gamma   90.00
#
_symmetry.space_group_name_H-M   'P 1'
#
loop_
_entity.id
_entity.type
_entity.pdbx_description
1 polymer ?
#
loop_
_entity_poly.entity_id
_entity_poly.type
_entity_poly.pdbx_seq_one_letter_code
_entity_poly.pdbx_strand_id
1 'polypeptide(L)'
;MRGTFHFEADNLATEWNKKIVPVRHDLATNPLFSDEALAKLIEGNPQAIREVSTMDPNREDRATWKRASFEDMSGMEILQAVRDGLLWINVAEAGSFDPRYQAIIDQLLGDLAAQVPGLKTFQHRIGLLISSPNARVFYHCDIPGQGLMHVRGEKTIWIYPDGDPFLPQEALERVVTGLSYEEIDYDPSFEDKAAVLHLKPGMGALWPLNYPHRVVNGDSLNVSFTVEYWTDEIRRHYLVNLANGVGRHFLGWKPRSRAISGPLFWMKAGFAAAWKLSGAKKYFAAKIKPDFAIRKERKEPPAQPFREAAE
;
A
#
# COMPACT_ATOMS: atom_id res chain seq x y z
N MET A 1 -7.14 -16.27 16.52
CA MET A 1 -6.53 -17.40 15.78
C MET A 1 -5.29 -16.86 15.10
N ARG A 2 -4.13 -17.50 15.31
CA ARG A 2 -2.88 -17.15 14.61
C ARG A 2 -2.97 -17.69 13.19
N GLY A 3 -2.44 -16.96 12.21
CA GLY A 3 -2.29 -17.46 10.84
C GLY A 3 -1.05 -18.34 10.72
N THR A 4 -1.06 -19.23 9.73
CA THR A 4 0.14 -19.95 9.28
C THR A 4 0.69 -19.30 8.02
N PHE A 5 2.03 -19.25 7.89
CA PHE A 5 2.70 -18.67 6.74
C PHE A 5 3.76 -19.64 6.19
N HIS A 6 3.69 -19.91 4.90
CA HIS A 6 4.67 -20.72 4.19
C HIS A 6 5.30 -19.89 3.08
N PHE A 7 6.60 -19.63 3.19
CA PHE A 7 7.38 -18.89 2.21
C PHE A 7 7.89 -19.86 1.13
N GLU A 8 7.52 -19.63 -0.12
CA GLU A 8 7.91 -20.46 -1.26
C GLU A 8 9.28 -20.01 -1.76
N ALA A 9 10.34 -20.63 -1.26
CA ALA A 9 11.72 -20.42 -1.69
C ALA A 9 12.55 -21.70 -1.51
N ASP A 10 13.51 -21.95 -2.40
CA ASP A 10 14.43 -23.10 -2.25
C ASP A 10 15.36 -22.88 -1.05
N ASN A 11 15.83 -21.65 -0.87
CA ASN A 11 16.60 -21.23 0.29
C ASN A 11 16.29 -19.78 0.68
N LEU A 12 15.29 -19.63 1.55
CA LEU A 12 14.79 -18.33 2.00
C LEU A 12 15.90 -17.41 2.54
N ALA A 13 16.87 -17.96 3.29
CA ALA A 13 17.97 -17.17 3.85
C ALA A 13 18.84 -16.49 2.78
N THR A 14 18.98 -17.11 1.60
CA THR A 14 19.81 -16.56 0.51
C THR A 14 19.02 -15.71 -0.48
N GLU A 15 17.71 -15.96 -0.59
CA GLU A 15 16.81 -15.34 -1.56
C GLU A 15 16.05 -14.13 -1.01
N TRP A 16 15.89 -14.06 0.32
CA TRP A 16 15.25 -12.95 1.00
C TRP A 16 15.84 -11.60 0.57
N ASN A 17 14.94 -10.66 0.26
CA ASN A 17 15.26 -9.30 -0.18
C ASN A 17 16.11 -9.23 -1.48
N LYS A 18 16.22 -10.32 -2.24
CA LYS A 18 16.85 -10.36 -3.57
C LYS A 18 15.90 -10.86 -4.67
N LYS A 19 14.89 -11.62 -4.28
CA LYS A 19 13.85 -12.12 -5.16
C LYS A 19 12.48 -11.88 -4.55
N ILE A 20 11.47 -11.94 -5.40
CA ILE A 20 10.09 -12.03 -4.97
C ILE A 20 9.89 -13.41 -4.35
N VAL A 21 9.34 -13.44 -3.13
CA VAL A 21 9.06 -14.64 -2.36
C VAL A 21 7.54 -14.79 -2.27
N PRO A 22 6.92 -15.72 -3.02
CA PRO A 22 5.52 -16.06 -2.84
C PRO A 22 5.27 -16.63 -1.44
N VAL A 23 4.07 -16.41 -0.91
CA VAL A 23 3.67 -16.84 0.44
C VAL A 23 2.30 -17.49 0.39
N ARG A 24 2.14 -18.61 1.09
CA ARG A 24 0.84 -19.23 1.36
C ARG A 24 0.43 -18.99 2.80
N HIS A 25 -0.86 -18.78 3.02
CA HIS A 25 -1.43 -18.60 4.36
C HIS A 25 -2.88 -19.08 4.45
N ASP A 26 -3.35 -19.30 5.68
CA ASP A 26 -4.70 -19.81 6.00
C ASP A 26 -5.72 -18.72 6.38
N LEU A 27 -5.33 -17.45 6.29
CA LEU A 27 -6.16 -16.32 6.75
C LEU A 27 -7.43 -16.05 5.92
N ALA A 28 -7.64 -16.72 4.79
CA ALA A 28 -8.84 -16.58 3.95
C ALA A 28 -10.15 -16.87 4.70
N THR A 29 -10.10 -17.76 5.70
CA THR A 29 -11.26 -18.12 6.54
C THR A 29 -11.22 -17.47 7.92
N ASN A 30 -10.29 -16.53 8.17
CA ASN A 30 -10.14 -15.92 9.47
C ASN A 30 -11.24 -14.86 9.70
N PRO A 31 -11.99 -14.94 10.82
CA PRO A 31 -13.13 -14.04 11.09
C PRO A 31 -12.74 -12.57 11.23
N LEU A 32 -11.47 -12.23 11.39
CA LEU A 32 -11.02 -10.83 11.33
C LEU A 32 -11.29 -10.18 9.98
N PHE A 33 -11.35 -10.96 8.91
CA PHE A 33 -11.63 -10.46 7.57
C PHE A 33 -13.10 -10.65 7.15
N SER A 34 -13.99 -10.95 8.09
CA SER A 34 -15.44 -10.94 7.82
C SER A 34 -15.92 -9.51 7.56
N ASP A 35 -17.05 -9.38 6.88
CA ASP A 35 -17.60 -8.06 6.56
C ASP A 35 -17.94 -7.25 7.82
N GLU A 36 -18.43 -7.90 8.88
CA GLU A 36 -18.70 -7.26 10.16
C GLU A 36 -17.42 -6.75 10.82
N ALA A 37 -16.34 -7.54 10.78
CA ALA A 37 -15.06 -7.17 11.37
C ALA A 37 -14.38 -6.04 10.57
N LEU A 38 -14.44 -6.09 9.24
CA LEU A 38 -13.93 -5.04 8.36
C LEU A 38 -14.73 -3.75 8.51
N ALA A 39 -16.07 -3.82 8.56
CA ALA A 39 -16.93 -2.66 8.80
C ALA A 39 -16.61 -2.00 10.14
N LYS A 40 -16.51 -2.80 11.22
CA LYS A 40 -16.15 -2.31 12.54
C LYS A 40 -14.76 -1.65 12.56
N LEU A 41 -13.80 -2.20 11.83
CA LEU A 41 -12.48 -1.61 11.69
C LEU A 41 -12.54 -0.25 10.98
N ILE A 42 -13.24 -0.15 9.85
CA ILE A 42 -13.40 1.11 9.10
C ILE A 42 -14.07 2.17 9.98
N GLU A 43 -15.20 1.83 10.60
CA GLU A 43 -16.00 2.76 11.41
C GLU A 43 -15.31 3.17 12.70
N GLY A 44 -14.61 2.25 13.36
CA GLY A 44 -13.91 2.51 14.61
C GLY A 44 -12.54 3.15 14.42
N ASN A 45 -11.96 3.09 13.22
CA ASN A 45 -10.61 3.57 12.92
C ASN A 45 -10.55 4.60 11.77
N PRO A 46 -11.40 5.64 11.75
CA PRO A 46 -11.43 6.60 10.65
C PRO A 46 -10.11 7.36 10.49
N GLN A 47 -9.34 7.53 11.58
CA GLN A 47 -8.04 8.19 11.57
C GLN A 47 -6.95 7.37 10.88
N ALA A 48 -7.11 6.05 10.75
CA ALA A 48 -6.17 5.20 10.00
C ALA A 48 -6.55 5.03 8.54
N ILE A 49 -7.74 5.47 8.12
CA ILE A 49 -8.12 5.49 6.71
C ILE A 49 -7.28 6.59 6.04
N ARG A 50 -6.29 6.17 5.26
CA ARG A 50 -5.40 7.11 4.56
C ARG A 50 -5.99 7.59 3.27
N GLU A 51 -6.76 6.72 2.62
CA GLU A 51 -7.30 7.03 1.32
C GLU A 51 -8.54 6.18 1.03
N VAL A 52 -9.53 6.85 0.44
CA VAL A 52 -10.60 6.23 -0.33
C VAL A 52 -10.57 6.89 -1.69
N SER A 53 -10.43 6.10 -2.75
CA SER A 53 -10.24 6.65 -4.10
C SER A 53 -10.97 5.83 -5.14
N THR A 54 -11.31 6.50 -6.24
CA THR A 54 -11.77 5.91 -7.50
C THR A 54 -10.78 6.19 -8.61
N MET A 55 -10.85 5.41 -9.68
CA MET A 55 -9.94 5.48 -10.82
C MET A 55 -10.66 5.08 -12.11
N ASP A 56 -10.11 5.41 -13.29
CA ASP A 56 -10.53 4.78 -14.54
C ASP A 56 -9.93 3.37 -14.61
N PRO A 57 -10.74 2.29 -14.67
CA PRO A 57 -10.20 0.94 -14.65
C PRO A 57 -9.55 0.56 -16.00
N ASN A 58 -9.78 1.34 -17.06
CA ASN A 58 -9.31 1.03 -18.41
C ASN A 58 -8.01 1.73 -18.79
N ARG A 59 -7.53 2.68 -17.96
CA ARG A 59 -6.38 3.53 -18.29
C ARG A 59 -5.42 3.61 -17.11
N GLU A 60 -4.13 3.44 -17.37
CA GLU A 60 -3.08 3.75 -16.38
C GLU A 60 -2.79 5.27 -16.45
N ASP A 61 -3.73 6.06 -15.92
CA ASP A 61 -3.68 7.52 -15.99
C ASP A 61 -3.98 8.12 -14.61
N ARG A 62 -2.93 8.67 -13.97
CA ARG A 62 -3.03 9.29 -12.64
C ARG A 62 -4.04 10.42 -12.58
N ALA A 63 -4.32 11.11 -13.68
CA ALA A 63 -5.31 12.19 -13.68
C ALA A 63 -6.74 11.68 -13.40
N THR A 64 -6.96 10.37 -13.54
CA THR A 64 -8.24 9.72 -13.23
C THR A 64 -8.39 9.32 -11.77
N TRP A 65 -7.28 9.31 -11.01
CA TRP A 65 -7.29 9.00 -9.59
C TRP A 65 -7.95 10.14 -8.81
N LYS A 66 -9.09 9.86 -8.18
CA LYS A 66 -9.86 10.85 -7.43
C LYS A 66 -10.17 10.35 -6.04
N ARG A 67 -9.87 11.17 -5.05
CA ARG A 67 -10.11 10.91 -3.62
C ARG A 67 -11.53 11.24 -3.24
N ALA A 68 -12.12 10.33 -2.49
CA ALA A 68 -13.46 10.41 -1.97
C ALA A 68 -13.42 10.60 -0.44
N SER A 69 -14.29 11.46 0.11
CA SER A 69 -14.63 11.42 1.54
C SER A 69 -15.87 10.56 1.78
N PHE A 70 -16.02 10.04 2.99
CA PHE A 70 -17.07 9.12 3.41
C PHE A 70 -17.69 9.56 4.75
N GLU A 71 -17.74 10.87 4.97
CA GLU A 71 -18.34 11.47 6.18
C GLU A 71 -19.78 10.95 6.36
N ASP A 72 -20.15 10.65 7.61
CA ASP A 72 -21.48 10.18 8.03
C ASP A 72 -21.94 8.81 7.49
N MET A 73 -21.04 7.97 6.95
CA MET A 73 -21.34 6.58 6.57
C MET A 73 -20.87 5.59 7.62
N SER A 74 -21.70 4.58 7.92
CA SER A 74 -21.28 3.43 8.72
C SER A 74 -20.26 2.56 7.97
N GLY A 75 -19.47 1.77 8.69
CA GLY A 75 -18.49 0.87 8.08
C GLY A 75 -19.11 -0.13 7.09
N MET A 76 -20.34 -0.58 7.35
CA MET A 76 -21.05 -1.50 6.45
C MET A 76 -21.56 -0.78 5.19
N GLU A 77 -22.01 0.47 5.30
CA GLU A 77 -22.37 1.29 4.14
C GLU A 77 -21.15 1.57 3.27
N ILE A 78 -19.99 1.81 3.88
CA ILE A 78 -18.73 1.97 3.16
C ILE A 78 -18.34 0.68 2.42
N LEU A 79 -18.41 -0.48 3.09
CA LEU A 79 -18.16 -1.77 2.42
C LEU A 79 -19.12 -2.01 1.26
N GLN A 80 -20.39 -1.66 1.42
CA GLN A 80 -21.38 -1.80 0.35
C GLN A 80 -21.06 -0.88 -0.84
N ALA A 81 -20.66 0.37 -0.59
CA ALA A 81 -20.23 1.29 -1.64
C ALA A 81 -19.01 0.76 -2.42
N VAL A 82 -18.10 0.05 -1.75
CA VAL A 82 -16.98 -0.64 -2.41
C VAL A 82 -17.45 -1.86 -3.20
N ARG A 83 -18.48 -2.58 -2.77
CA ARG A 83 -19.00 -3.70 -3.59
C ARG A 83 -19.63 -3.22 -4.89
N ASP A 84 -20.40 -2.15 -4.81
CA ASP A 84 -21.27 -1.70 -5.90
C ASP A 84 -20.60 -0.66 -6.82
N GLY A 85 -19.49 -0.07 -6.38
CA GLY A 85 -18.83 1.04 -7.06
C GLY A 85 -17.50 0.66 -7.72
N LEU A 86 -16.64 1.67 -7.82
CA LEU A 86 -15.26 1.55 -8.28
C LEU A 86 -14.35 2.31 -7.31
N LEU A 87 -14.32 1.83 -6.09
CA LEU A 87 -13.59 2.37 -4.95
C LEU A 87 -12.48 1.43 -4.48
N TRP A 88 -11.43 2.05 -3.95
CA TRP A 88 -10.34 1.42 -3.22
C TRP A 88 -10.18 2.13 -1.88
N ILE A 89 -10.09 1.35 -0.80
CA ILE A 89 -9.91 1.84 0.56
C ILE A 89 -8.59 1.32 1.10
N ASN A 90 -7.78 2.24 1.62
CA ASN A 90 -6.55 1.96 2.35
C ASN A 90 -6.69 2.34 3.83
N VAL A 91 -6.73 1.32 4.68
CA VAL A 91 -6.67 1.45 6.15
C VAL A 91 -5.24 1.14 6.58
N ALA A 92 -4.39 2.15 6.77
CA ALA A 92 -2.94 1.93 6.90
C ALA A 92 -2.47 1.38 8.26
N GLU A 93 -3.26 1.53 9.32
CA GLU A 93 -2.86 1.16 10.69
C GLU A 93 -3.94 0.32 11.38
N ALA A 94 -4.25 -0.85 10.82
CA ALA A 94 -5.27 -1.73 11.38
C ALA A 94 -4.86 -2.29 12.76
N GLY A 95 -3.57 -2.60 12.94
CA GLY A 95 -3.03 -3.11 14.20
C GLY A 95 -3.09 -2.13 15.38
N SER A 96 -3.05 -0.81 15.12
CA SER A 96 -3.16 0.23 16.14
C SER A 96 -4.56 0.28 16.77
N PHE A 97 -5.59 -0.10 16.01
CA PHE A 97 -6.98 -0.12 16.49
C PHE A 97 -7.40 -1.48 17.04
N ASP A 98 -7.03 -2.57 16.34
CA ASP A 98 -7.34 -3.92 16.79
C ASP A 98 -6.04 -4.77 16.85
N PRO A 99 -5.54 -5.07 18.07
CA PRO A 99 -4.26 -5.74 18.27
C PRO A 99 -4.23 -7.16 17.69
N ARG A 100 -5.38 -7.74 17.31
CA ARG A 100 -5.45 -9.03 16.64
C ARG A 100 -4.85 -8.96 15.22
N TYR A 101 -4.96 -7.82 14.53
CA TYR A 101 -4.24 -7.60 13.28
C TYR A 101 -2.74 -7.43 13.52
N GLN A 102 -2.35 -6.73 14.60
CA GLN A 102 -0.93 -6.60 14.94
C GLN A 102 -0.28 -7.97 15.20
N ALA A 103 -0.99 -8.86 15.88
CA ALA A 103 -0.53 -10.23 16.10
C ALA A 103 -0.33 -11.04 14.80
N ILE A 104 -1.08 -10.74 13.73
CA ILE A 104 -0.90 -11.37 12.41
C ILE A 104 0.43 -10.96 11.79
N ILE A 105 0.72 -9.66 11.74
CA ILE A 105 1.95 -9.15 11.13
C ILE A 105 3.20 -9.51 11.94
N ASP A 106 3.10 -9.49 13.27
CA ASP A 106 4.18 -9.92 14.15
C ASP A 106 4.50 -11.41 13.99
N GLN A 107 3.46 -12.25 13.79
CA GLN A 107 3.65 -13.67 13.50
C GLN A 107 4.32 -13.87 12.13
N LEU A 108 3.83 -13.22 11.08
CA LEU A 108 4.39 -13.32 9.72
C LEU A 108 5.88 -12.95 9.70
N LEU A 109 6.23 -11.80 10.27
CA LEU A 109 7.62 -11.33 10.30
C LEU A 109 8.49 -12.12 11.27
N GLY A 110 7.91 -12.68 12.33
CA GLY A 110 8.57 -13.63 13.23
C GLY A 110 8.93 -14.95 12.52
N ASP A 111 8.00 -15.53 11.76
CA ASP A 111 8.21 -16.76 11.00
C ASP A 111 9.24 -16.57 9.87
N LEU A 112 9.24 -15.39 9.26
CA LEU A 112 10.27 -14.99 8.31
C LEU A 112 11.64 -14.86 8.98
N ALA A 113 11.75 -14.13 10.10
CA ALA A 113 13.01 -13.93 10.81
C ALA A 113 13.59 -15.24 11.36
N ALA A 114 12.74 -16.20 11.74
CA ALA A 114 13.18 -17.53 12.15
C ALA A 114 13.88 -18.32 11.03
N GLN A 115 13.58 -18.02 9.77
CA GLN A 115 14.13 -18.69 8.58
C GLN A 115 15.23 -17.88 7.87
N VAL A 116 15.40 -16.60 8.21
CA VAL A 116 16.43 -15.72 7.63
C VAL A 116 17.41 -15.29 8.73
N PRO A 117 18.56 -15.97 8.89
CA PRO A 117 19.52 -15.69 9.94
C PRO A 117 19.97 -14.22 9.97
N GLY A 118 19.87 -13.61 11.15
CA GLY A 118 20.29 -12.22 11.37
C GLY A 118 19.28 -11.17 10.93
N LEU A 119 18.15 -11.55 10.33
CA LEU A 119 17.07 -10.62 10.02
C LEU A 119 16.50 -10.04 11.33
N LYS A 120 16.56 -8.71 11.44
CA LYS A 120 15.94 -7.94 12.53
C LYS A 120 15.02 -6.91 11.92
N THR A 121 13.72 -7.10 12.16
CA THR A 121 12.68 -6.18 11.72
C THR A 121 12.14 -5.38 12.90
N PHE A 122 11.66 -4.17 12.64
CA PHE A 122 11.00 -3.31 13.61
C PHE A 122 9.93 -2.44 12.92
N GLN A 123 9.11 -1.75 13.73
CA GLN A 123 7.99 -0.94 13.24
C GLN A 123 7.08 -1.71 12.28
N HIS A 124 6.64 -2.90 12.71
CA HIS A 124 5.71 -3.73 11.96
C HIS A 124 4.36 -3.02 11.86
N ARG A 125 3.84 -2.90 10.65
CA ARG A 125 2.51 -2.35 10.40
C ARG A 125 1.75 -3.22 9.43
N ILE A 126 0.46 -3.28 9.65
CA ILE A 126 -0.49 -3.98 8.81
C ILE A 126 -1.53 -2.99 8.33
N GLY A 127 -1.55 -2.78 7.02
CA GLY A 127 -2.59 -2.04 6.34
C GLY A 127 -3.62 -3.02 5.75
N LEU A 128 -4.89 -2.61 5.67
CA LEU A 128 -5.90 -3.34 4.88
C LEU A 128 -6.24 -2.58 3.61
N LEU A 129 -6.29 -3.32 2.51
CA LEU A 129 -6.73 -2.87 1.20
C LEU A 129 -8.04 -3.55 0.87
N ILE A 130 -9.11 -2.75 0.77
CA ILE A 130 -10.46 -3.23 0.45
C ILE A 130 -10.88 -2.57 -0.86
N SER A 131 -11.15 -3.37 -1.89
CA SER A 131 -11.21 -2.87 -3.26
C SER A 131 -12.39 -3.44 -4.03
N SER A 132 -13.02 -2.58 -4.83
CA SER A 132 -14.14 -2.95 -5.70
C SER A 132 -13.70 -3.92 -6.78
N PRO A 133 -14.65 -4.65 -7.41
CA PRO A 133 -14.41 -5.34 -8.66
C PRO A 133 -13.71 -4.41 -9.67
N ASN A 134 -12.69 -4.91 -10.36
CA ASN A 134 -11.93 -4.20 -11.41
C ASN A 134 -11.18 -2.93 -10.96
N ALA A 135 -11.19 -2.60 -9.65
CA ALA A 135 -10.41 -1.48 -9.14
C ALA A 135 -8.92 -1.72 -9.39
N ARG A 136 -8.17 -0.65 -9.65
CA ARG A 136 -6.73 -0.71 -9.92
C ARG A 136 -5.97 0.11 -8.89
N VAL A 137 -4.73 -0.26 -8.63
CA VAL A 137 -3.77 0.62 -7.97
C VAL A 137 -2.64 0.82 -8.98
N PHE A 138 -2.45 2.07 -9.39
CA PHE A 138 -1.50 2.42 -10.44
C PHE A 138 -0.06 2.21 -9.99
N TYR A 139 0.84 2.22 -10.96
CA TYR A 139 2.27 2.02 -10.78
C TYR A 139 2.86 2.96 -9.72
N HIS A 140 3.40 2.35 -8.65
CA HIS A 140 3.95 3.07 -7.50
C HIS A 140 5.13 2.30 -6.89
N CYS A 141 5.89 2.97 -6.02
CA CYS A 141 6.87 2.34 -5.16
C CYS A 141 6.67 2.78 -3.70
N ASP A 142 6.87 1.83 -2.80
CA ASP A 142 6.78 2.08 -1.36
C ASP A 142 8.16 2.31 -0.75
N ILE A 143 8.17 2.99 0.40
CA ILE A 143 9.39 3.32 1.14
C ILE A 143 9.80 2.26 2.19
N PRO A 144 8.88 1.69 3.00
CA PRO A 144 9.24 0.60 3.91
C PRO A 144 9.56 -0.70 3.15
N GLY A 145 10.02 -1.71 3.88
CA GLY A 145 9.95 -3.08 3.37
C GLY A 145 8.49 -3.49 3.27
N GLN A 146 8.10 -4.12 2.16
CA GLN A 146 6.70 -4.32 1.80
C GLN A 146 6.38 -5.74 1.34
N GLY A 147 5.09 -6.02 1.31
CA GLY A 147 4.51 -7.25 0.81
C GLY A 147 3.00 -7.20 0.88
N LEU A 148 2.34 -8.16 0.24
CA LEU A 148 0.89 -8.24 0.20
C LEU A 148 0.43 -9.68 0.41
N MET A 149 -0.57 -9.84 1.27
CA MET A 149 -1.24 -11.12 1.54
C MET A 149 -2.71 -10.99 1.15
N HIS A 150 -3.19 -11.91 0.31
CA HIS A 150 -4.49 -11.85 -0.33
C HIS A 150 -5.49 -12.75 0.37
N VAL A 151 -6.62 -12.18 0.79
CA VAL A 151 -7.58 -12.84 1.68
C VAL A 151 -8.91 -13.16 0.98
N ARG A 152 -9.38 -12.28 0.09
CA ARG A 152 -10.66 -12.46 -0.62
C ARG A 152 -10.59 -11.88 -2.02
N GLY A 153 -11.26 -12.55 -2.95
CA GLY A 153 -11.33 -12.18 -4.36
C GLY A 153 -10.21 -12.82 -5.17
N GLU A 154 -10.00 -12.29 -6.36
CA GLU A 154 -8.82 -12.58 -7.18
C GLU A 154 -8.13 -11.27 -7.53
N LYS A 155 -6.80 -11.26 -7.49
CA LYS A 155 -5.98 -10.07 -7.71
C LYS A 155 -4.78 -10.43 -8.56
N THR A 156 -4.47 -9.59 -9.55
CA THR A 156 -3.19 -9.68 -10.25
C THR A 156 -2.28 -8.54 -9.80
N ILE A 157 -1.05 -8.87 -9.41
CA ILE A 157 0.00 -7.90 -9.10
C ILE A 157 1.14 -8.06 -10.11
N TRP A 158 1.61 -6.93 -10.63
CA TRP A 158 2.80 -6.83 -11.47
C TRP A 158 3.88 -6.17 -10.64
N ILE A 159 5.01 -6.84 -10.46
CA ILE A 159 6.15 -6.37 -9.68
C ILE A 159 7.34 -6.27 -10.62
N TYR A 160 7.98 -5.11 -10.66
CA TYR A 160 9.03 -4.80 -11.61
C TYR A 160 10.37 -4.66 -10.87
N PRO A 161 11.51 -4.85 -11.55
CA PRO A 161 12.82 -4.62 -10.95
C PRO A 161 12.96 -3.17 -10.45
N ASP A 162 13.88 -2.94 -9.51
CA ASP A 162 14.28 -1.58 -9.12
C ASP A 162 15.27 -0.97 -10.12
N GLY A 163 15.56 0.33 -9.94
CA GLY A 163 16.51 1.06 -10.76
C GLY A 163 16.03 1.39 -12.17
N ASP A 164 16.86 2.09 -12.93
CA ASP A 164 16.50 2.54 -14.28
C ASP A 164 16.28 1.35 -15.24
N PRO A 165 15.23 1.38 -16.08
CA PRO A 165 14.26 2.47 -16.26
C PRO A 165 13.02 2.41 -15.34
N PHE A 166 12.84 1.35 -14.55
CA PHE A 166 11.61 1.05 -13.81
C PHE A 166 11.38 1.96 -12.59
N LEU A 167 12.44 2.23 -11.84
CA LEU A 167 12.44 3.18 -10.73
C LEU A 167 13.64 4.11 -10.85
N PRO A 168 13.50 5.22 -11.59
CA PRO A 168 14.52 6.23 -11.65
C PRO A 168 14.83 6.77 -10.25
N GLN A 169 16.11 6.97 -9.96
CA GLN A 169 16.57 7.42 -8.64
C GLN A 169 15.90 8.74 -8.20
N GLU A 170 15.67 9.65 -9.15
CA GLU A 170 14.99 10.92 -8.88
C GLU A 170 13.51 10.72 -8.51
N ALA A 171 12.82 9.76 -9.12
CA ALA A 171 11.45 9.42 -8.75
C ALA A 171 11.39 8.93 -7.29
N LEU A 172 12.28 8.01 -6.90
CA LEU A 172 12.37 7.54 -5.51
C LEU A 172 12.67 8.70 -4.53
N GLU A 173 13.60 9.59 -4.89
CA GLU A 173 13.94 10.77 -4.07
C GLU A 173 12.72 11.71 -3.88
N ARG A 174 11.86 11.87 -4.90
CA ARG A 174 10.61 12.64 -4.81
C ARG A 174 9.59 11.99 -3.88
N VAL A 175 9.43 10.67 -3.94
CA VAL A 175 8.55 9.92 -3.02
C VAL A 175 9.05 10.05 -1.57
N VAL A 176 10.34 9.79 -1.32
CA VAL A 176 10.94 9.84 0.02
C VAL A 176 10.83 11.24 0.65
N THR A 177 11.00 12.29 -0.15
CA THR A 177 10.87 13.69 0.31
C THR A 177 9.42 14.12 0.50
N GLY A 178 8.46 13.39 -0.08
CA GLY A 178 7.04 13.74 -0.12
C GLY A 178 6.69 14.81 -1.16
N LEU A 179 7.57 15.05 -2.14
CA LEU A 179 7.31 15.93 -3.28
C LEU A 179 6.28 15.36 -4.26
N SER A 180 6.22 14.03 -4.33
CA SER A 180 5.15 13.28 -4.97
C SER A 180 4.50 12.34 -3.96
N TYR A 181 3.32 11.83 -4.34
CA TYR A 181 2.81 10.58 -3.76
C TYR A 181 3.68 9.41 -4.19
N GLU A 182 3.30 8.19 -3.81
CA GLU A 182 4.04 6.96 -4.11
C GLU A 182 3.99 6.58 -5.60
N GLU A 183 3.05 7.13 -6.36
CA GLU A 183 2.90 6.89 -7.80
C GLU A 183 4.10 7.44 -8.60
N ILE A 184 4.64 6.62 -9.49
CA ILE A 184 5.81 6.92 -10.35
C ILE A 184 5.52 6.56 -11.81
N ASP A 185 6.29 7.10 -12.74
CA ASP A 185 5.94 7.10 -14.17
C ASP A 185 5.96 5.67 -14.74
N TYR A 186 4.86 5.31 -15.40
CA TYR A 186 4.67 3.99 -16.00
C TYR A 186 4.88 4.05 -17.50
N ASP A 187 5.66 3.10 -18.01
CA ASP A 187 5.78 2.82 -19.44
C ASP A 187 5.21 1.41 -19.71
N PRO A 188 4.23 1.25 -20.61
CA PRO A 188 3.70 -0.06 -20.99
C PRO A 188 4.76 -1.06 -21.47
N SER A 189 5.90 -0.60 -22.00
CA SER A 189 7.04 -1.45 -22.37
C SER A 189 7.65 -2.20 -21.19
N PHE A 190 7.38 -1.77 -19.95
CA PHE A 190 7.87 -2.43 -18.75
C PHE A 190 7.19 -3.79 -18.50
N GLU A 191 6.04 -4.07 -19.12
CA GLU A 191 5.28 -5.31 -18.87
C GLU A 191 6.09 -6.58 -19.12
N ASP A 192 6.93 -6.58 -20.16
CA ASP A 192 7.80 -7.71 -20.51
C ASP A 192 8.83 -8.06 -19.43
N LYS A 193 9.01 -7.17 -18.44
CA LYS A 193 9.98 -7.29 -17.34
C LYS A 193 9.31 -7.49 -15.99
N ALA A 194 7.99 -7.45 -15.93
CA ALA A 194 7.25 -7.67 -14.70
C ALA A 194 7.23 -9.16 -14.32
N ALA A 195 7.43 -9.43 -13.04
CA ALA A 195 6.90 -10.65 -12.44
C ALA A 195 5.40 -10.47 -12.21
N VAL A 196 4.59 -11.38 -12.76
CA VAL A 196 3.13 -11.32 -12.67
C VAL A 196 2.65 -12.42 -11.74
N LEU A 197 1.96 -12.04 -10.67
CA LEU A 197 1.37 -12.99 -9.72
C LEU A 197 -0.14 -12.88 -9.74
N HIS A 198 -0.81 -14.01 -10.00
CA HIS A 198 -2.26 -14.15 -9.87
C HIS A 198 -2.58 -14.71 -8.49
N LEU A 199 -3.01 -13.82 -7.59
CA LEU A 199 -3.29 -14.12 -6.20
C LEU A 199 -4.76 -14.53 -6.03
N LYS A 200 -4.95 -15.69 -5.39
CA LYS A 200 -6.22 -16.20 -4.88
C LYS A 200 -6.22 -16.14 -3.35
N PRO A 201 -7.36 -16.34 -2.67
CA PRO A 201 -7.40 -16.34 -1.22
C PRO A 201 -6.38 -17.31 -0.62
N GLY A 202 -5.57 -16.83 0.32
CA GLY A 202 -4.48 -17.62 0.91
C GLY A 202 -3.13 -17.51 0.19
N MET A 203 -3.01 -16.66 -0.82
CA MET A 203 -1.76 -16.36 -1.51
C MET A 203 -1.26 -14.97 -1.18
N GLY A 204 0.05 -14.76 -1.26
CA GLY A 204 0.67 -13.45 -1.14
C GLY A 204 2.08 -13.47 -1.67
N ALA A 205 2.79 -12.35 -1.49
CA ALA A 205 4.20 -12.24 -1.79
C ALA A 205 4.87 -11.16 -0.94
N LEU A 206 6.15 -11.37 -0.66
CA LEU A 206 7.09 -10.35 -0.21
C LEU A 206 8.06 -10.07 -1.35
N TRP A 207 8.51 -8.83 -1.52
CA TRP A 207 9.43 -8.47 -2.60
C TRP A 207 10.55 -7.53 -2.14
N PRO A 208 11.64 -7.41 -2.91
CA PRO A 208 12.76 -6.57 -2.54
C PRO A 208 12.39 -5.09 -2.38
N LEU A 209 13.16 -4.38 -1.57
CA LEU A 209 12.92 -2.96 -1.25
C LEU A 209 12.73 -2.10 -2.51
N ASN A 210 11.69 -1.27 -2.49
CA ASN A 210 11.33 -0.31 -3.53
C ASN A 210 10.99 -0.90 -4.91
N TYR A 211 10.86 -2.23 -5.09
CA TYR A 211 10.40 -2.78 -6.37
C TYR A 211 9.02 -2.19 -6.70
N PRO A 212 8.92 -1.42 -7.80
CA PRO A 212 7.67 -0.77 -8.12
C PRO A 212 6.65 -1.79 -8.60
N HIS A 213 5.38 -1.51 -8.37
CA HIS A 213 4.31 -2.45 -8.64
C HIS A 213 2.99 -1.77 -8.96
N ARG A 214 2.11 -2.52 -9.62
CA ARG A 214 0.72 -2.13 -9.89
C ARG A 214 -0.21 -3.31 -9.68
N VAL A 215 -1.49 -3.03 -9.45
CA VAL A 215 -2.50 -4.03 -9.11
C VAL A 215 -3.74 -3.86 -9.96
N VAL A 216 -4.32 -4.99 -10.38
CA VAL A 216 -5.65 -5.07 -10.97
C VAL A 216 -6.46 -6.10 -10.18
N ASN A 217 -7.57 -5.66 -9.60
CA ASN A 217 -8.51 -6.54 -8.92
C ASN A 217 -9.42 -7.24 -9.93
N GLY A 218 -9.81 -8.48 -9.64
CA GLY A 218 -10.76 -9.27 -10.42
C GLY A 218 -12.21 -8.78 -10.25
N ASP A 219 -13.16 -9.64 -10.59
CA ASP A 219 -14.60 -9.31 -10.71
C ASP A 219 -15.39 -9.32 -9.39
N SER A 220 -14.71 -9.45 -8.25
CA SER A 220 -15.33 -9.53 -6.92
C SER A 220 -14.69 -8.56 -5.91
N LEU A 221 -15.34 -8.40 -4.75
CA LEU A 221 -14.81 -7.60 -3.66
C LEU A 221 -13.47 -8.18 -3.17
N ASN A 222 -12.42 -7.39 -3.31
CA ASN A 222 -11.06 -7.79 -2.99
C ASN A 222 -10.67 -7.33 -1.58
N VAL A 223 -10.07 -8.23 -0.80
CA VAL A 223 -9.46 -7.90 0.50
C VAL A 223 -8.04 -8.41 0.54
N SER A 224 -7.11 -7.55 0.91
CA SER A 224 -5.72 -7.89 1.13
C SER A 224 -5.20 -7.13 2.33
N PHE A 225 -4.10 -7.60 2.92
CA PHE A 225 -3.35 -6.81 3.88
C PHE A 225 -1.92 -6.59 3.40
N THR A 226 -1.40 -5.39 3.65
CA THR A 226 -0.02 -5.03 3.40
C THR A 226 0.85 -5.40 4.60
N VAL A 227 2.10 -5.72 4.32
CA VAL A 227 3.12 -6.08 5.30
C VAL A 227 4.15 -4.97 5.29
N GLU A 228 4.13 -4.06 6.25
CA GLU A 228 5.18 -3.04 6.35
C GLU A 228 6.15 -3.34 7.49
N TYR A 229 7.44 -3.18 7.22
CA TYR A 229 8.48 -3.32 8.24
C TYR A 229 9.72 -2.49 7.89
N TRP A 230 10.58 -2.33 8.89
CA TRP A 230 11.87 -1.68 8.76
C TRP A 230 12.99 -2.60 9.20
N THR A 231 14.13 -2.46 8.55
CA THR A 231 15.42 -2.99 9.00
C THR A 231 16.41 -1.83 9.12
N ASP A 232 17.58 -2.07 9.72
CA ASP A 232 18.65 -1.08 9.74
C ASP A 232 19.08 -0.67 8.34
N GLU A 233 19.08 -1.60 7.38
CA GLU A 233 19.40 -1.36 5.98
C GLU A 233 18.36 -0.45 5.32
N ILE A 234 17.07 -0.77 5.44
CA ILE A 234 15.97 0.06 4.88
C ILE A 234 16.03 1.47 5.47
N ARG A 235 16.24 1.60 6.78
CA ARG A 235 16.38 2.89 7.45
C ARG A 235 17.55 3.71 6.89
N ARG A 236 18.68 3.06 6.58
CA ARG A 236 19.85 3.74 5.99
C ARG A 236 19.59 4.18 4.55
N HIS A 237 18.95 3.34 3.74
CA HIS A 237 18.50 3.73 2.39
C HIS A 237 17.57 4.93 2.43
N TYR A 238 16.56 4.91 3.31
CA TYR A 238 15.66 6.05 3.53
C TYR A 238 16.42 7.33 3.86
N LEU A 239 17.37 7.30 4.80
CA LEU A 239 18.13 8.50 5.19
C LEU A 239 18.99 9.06 4.06
N VAL A 240 19.61 8.19 3.26
CA VAL A 240 20.44 8.59 2.11
C VAL A 240 19.58 9.19 1.01
N ASN A 241 18.46 8.53 0.66
CA ASN A 241 17.52 9.02 -0.35
C ASN A 241 16.87 10.33 0.08
N LEU A 242 16.52 10.48 1.36
CA LEU A 242 15.99 11.74 1.90
C LEU A 242 17.02 12.86 1.79
N ALA A 243 18.26 12.62 2.22
CA ALA A 243 19.33 13.61 2.11
C ALA A 243 19.61 14.00 0.65
N ASN A 244 19.62 13.02 -0.26
CA ASN A 244 19.83 13.27 -1.67
C ASN A 244 18.68 14.06 -2.29
N GLY A 245 17.44 13.62 -2.09
CA GLY A 245 16.26 14.30 -2.61
C GLY A 245 16.16 15.71 -2.09
N VAL A 246 16.44 15.94 -0.81
CA VAL A 246 16.44 17.32 -0.26
C VAL A 246 17.52 18.16 -0.92
N GLY A 247 18.75 17.63 -1.02
CA GLY A 247 19.85 18.33 -1.68
C GLY A 247 19.53 18.67 -3.14
N ARG A 248 18.93 17.74 -3.88
CA ARG A 248 18.60 17.88 -5.30
C ARG A 248 17.46 18.85 -5.53
N HIS A 249 16.35 18.68 -4.83
CA HIS A 249 15.10 19.37 -5.15
C HIS A 249 14.92 20.69 -4.39
N PHE A 250 15.62 20.91 -3.27
CA PHE A 250 15.48 22.14 -2.49
C PHE A 250 16.76 22.98 -2.43
N LEU A 251 17.95 22.38 -2.61
CA LEU A 251 19.23 23.08 -2.44
C LEU A 251 20.07 23.19 -3.73
N GLY A 252 19.60 22.62 -4.85
CA GLY A 252 20.29 22.67 -6.14
C GLY A 252 21.58 21.81 -6.20
N TRP A 253 21.78 20.90 -5.26
CA TRP A 253 22.93 19.99 -5.25
C TRP A 253 22.75 18.85 -6.23
N LYS A 254 23.85 18.23 -6.66
CA LYS A 254 23.83 16.96 -7.41
C LYS A 254 24.47 15.83 -6.60
N PRO A 255 23.79 15.29 -5.58
CA PRO A 255 24.30 14.17 -4.81
C PRO A 255 24.60 12.98 -5.71
N ARG A 256 25.78 12.36 -5.52
CA ARG A 256 26.25 11.20 -6.32
C ARG A 256 26.31 9.89 -5.53
N SER A 257 26.74 9.96 -4.26
CA SER A 257 26.87 8.74 -3.45
C SER A 257 25.51 8.23 -2.99
N ARG A 258 25.37 6.90 -2.99
CA ARG A 258 24.23 6.17 -2.42
C ARG A 258 24.67 5.21 -1.30
N ALA A 259 25.90 5.37 -0.80
CA ALA A 259 26.44 4.51 0.23
C ALA A 259 25.62 4.60 1.52
N ILE A 260 25.24 3.45 2.05
CA ILE A 260 24.49 3.27 3.31
C ILE A 260 25.41 3.02 4.51
N SER A 261 26.72 3.25 4.33
CA SER A 261 27.75 3.10 5.36
C SER A 261 28.92 4.04 5.09
N GLY A 262 29.83 4.17 6.07
CA GLY A 262 31.01 5.03 5.99
C GLY A 262 30.74 6.51 6.37
N PRO A 263 31.77 7.37 6.30
CA PRO A 263 31.67 8.76 6.78
C PRO A 263 30.60 9.58 6.04
N LEU A 264 30.50 9.40 4.71
CA LEU A 264 29.55 10.15 3.89
C LEU A 264 28.10 9.76 4.19
N PHE A 265 27.84 8.50 4.55
CA PHE A 265 26.53 8.09 5.05
C PHE A 265 26.17 8.86 6.33
N TRP A 266 27.07 8.92 7.31
CA TRP A 266 26.78 9.59 8.58
C TRP A 266 26.55 11.10 8.42
N MET A 267 27.28 11.76 7.51
CA MET A 267 27.00 13.16 7.15
C MET A 267 25.57 13.32 6.60
N LYS A 268 25.15 12.44 5.69
CA LYS A 268 23.79 12.46 5.12
C LYS A 268 22.72 12.11 6.15
N ALA A 269 22.98 11.16 7.02
CA ALA A 269 22.08 10.79 8.11
C ALA A 269 21.86 11.97 9.06
N GLY A 270 22.93 12.68 9.45
CA GLY A 270 22.86 13.89 10.25
C GLY A 270 22.07 15.01 9.55
N PHE A 271 22.34 15.23 8.26
CA PHE A 271 21.58 16.19 7.45
C PHE A 271 20.08 15.83 7.35
N ALA A 272 19.76 14.57 7.05
CA ALA A 272 18.38 14.08 7.00
C ALA A 272 17.67 14.21 8.35
N ALA A 273 18.36 13.95 9.47
CA ALA A 273 17.82 14.15 10.81
C ALA A 273 17.53 15.64 11.09
N ALA A 274 18.47 16.54 10.76
CA ALA A 274 18.28 17.98 10.89
C ALA A 274 17.09 18.47 10.04
N TRP A 275 16.96 17.99 8.80
CA TRP A 275 15.81 18.27 7.94
C TRP A 275 14.49 17.83 8.59
N LYS A 276 14.42 16.60 9.12
CA LYS A 276 13.22 16.10 9.81
C LYS A 276 12.87 16.94 11.04
N LEU A 277 13.86 17.34 11.84
CA LEU A 277 13.66 18.15 13.04
C LEU A 277 13.27 19.61 12.73
N SER A 278 13.68 20.15 11.59
CA SER A 278 13.33 21.51 11.17
C SER A 278 11.83 21.72 10.91
N GLY A 279 11.07 20.64 10.71
CA GLY A 279 9.66 20.72 10.31
C GLY A 279 9.45 21.13 8.84
N ALA A 280 10.52 21.29 8.06
CA ALA A 280 10.47 21.71 6.66
C ALA A 280 9.50 20.89 5.79
N LYS A 281 9.36 19.58 6.09
CA LYS A 281 8.41 18.69 5.39
C LYS A 281 6.99 19.25 5.33
N LYS A 282 6.52 19.97 6.36
CA LYS A 282 5.16 20.55 6.40
C LYS A 282 4.91 21.61 5.33
N TYR A 283 5.97 22.25 4.83
CA TYR A 283 5.87 23.32 3.82
C TYR A 283 5.98 22.81 2.39
N PHE A 284 6.66 21.67 2.19
CA PHE A 284 7.00 21.16 0.86
C PHE A 284 6.30 19.85 0.49
N ALA A 285 5.72 19.13 1.44
CA ALA A 285 5.00 17.90 1.15
C ALA A 285 3.76 18.17 0.29
N ALA A 286 3.51 17.29 -0.67
CA ALA A 286 2.25 17.27 -1.41
C ALA A 286 1.07 17.22 -0.42
N LYS A 287 0.11 18.14 -0.59
CA LYS A 287 -1.06 18.23 0.29
C LYS A 287 -2.17 17.34 -0.23
N ILE A 288 -2.65 16.44 0.63
CA ILE A 288 -3.81 15.59 0.35
C ILE A 288 -5.08 16.42 0.56
N LYS A 289 -5.93 16.49 -0.46
CA LYS A 289 -7.29 17.02 -0.37
C LYS A 289 -8.25 16.04 -1.06
N PRO A 290 -9.47 15.82 -0.54
CA PRO A 290 -10.48 15.04 -1.24
C PRO A 290 -10.95 15.80 -2.50
N ASP A 291 -11.24 15.06 -3.56
CA ASP A 291 -11.75 15.59 -4.82
C ASP A 291 -13.29 15.66 -4.82
N PHE A 292 -13.94 14.74 -4.11
CA PHE A 292 -15.39 14.69 -3.95
C PHE A 292 -15.81 13.96 -2.65
N ALA A 293 -17.10 14.04 -2.30
CA ALA A 293 -17.68 13.30 -1.18
C ALA A 293 -18.63 12.22 -1.69
N ILE A 294 -18.48 10.99 -1.20
CA ILE A 294 -19.46 9.93 -1.40
C ILE A 294 -20.63 10.21 -0.48
N ARG A 295 -21.84 10.25 -1.04
CA ARG A 295 -23.07 10.43 -0.28
C ARG A 295 -23.99 9.26 -0.56
N LYS A 296 -24.85 8.95 0.41
CA LYS A 296 -25.94 8.00 0.25
C LYS A 296 -26.77 8.34 -0.98
N GLU A 297 -26.87 7.42 -1.94
CA GLU A 297 -27.96 7.47 -2.91
C GLU A 297 -29.26 7.27 -2.13
N ARG A 298 -30.13 8.29 -2.12
CA ARG A 298 -31.53 8.07 -1.76
C ARG A 298 -32.10 7.15 -2.84
N LYS A 299 -32.32 5.88 -2.51
CA LYS A 299 -33.29 5.08 -3.26
C LYS A 299 -34.61 5.84 -3.17
N GLU A 300 -35.02 6.49 -4.25
CA GLU A 300 -36.38 7.01 -4.34
C GLU A 300 -37.33 5.83 -4.11
N PRO A 301 -38.35 5.97 -3.25
CA PRO A 301 -39.36 4.93 -3.12
C PRO A 301 -39.96 4.67 -4.51
N PRO A 302 -40.28 3.42 -4.86
CA PRO A 302 -40.91 3.12 -6.14
C PRO A 302 -42.11 4.04 -6.30
N ALA A 303 -42.19 4.73 -7.44
CA ALA A 303 -43.30 5.62 -7.74
C ALA A 303 -44.61 4.88 -7.44
N GLN A 304 -45.41 5.41 -6.52
CA GLN A 304 -46.73 4.86 -6.26
C GLN A 304 -47.47 4.80 -7.61
N PRO A 305 -48.07 3.66 -7.98
CA PRO A 305 -48.85 3.59 -9.19
C PRO A 305 -49.95 4.66 -9.07
N PHE A 306 -50.01 5.51 -10.09
CA PHE A 306 -51.01 6.55 -10.26
C PHE A 306 -52.39 5.93 -10.02
N ARG A 307 -53.03 6.26 -8.88
CA ARG A 307 -54.45 5.99 -8.71
C ARG A 307 -55.17 7.12 -9.44
N GLU A 308 -55.83 6.78 -10.54
CA GLU A 308 -56.80 7.66 -11.17
C GLU A 308 -57.80 8.12 -10.11
N ALA A 309 -57.83 9.43 -9.89
CA ALA A 309 -58.90 10.11 -9.19
C ALA A 309 -59.72 10.83 -10.27
N ALA A 310 -60.70 10.14 -10.84
CA ALA A 310 -61.96 10.70 -11.31
C ALA A 310 -62.80 9.59 -11.95
N GLU A 311 -63.99 9.41 -11.39
CA GLU A 311 -65.29 9.20 -12.06
C GLU A 311 -65.44 8.11 -13.13
#